data_AF-A0A0D8XNI0-F1
#
_entry.id   AF-A0A0D8XNI0-F1
#
_cell.length_a   1.000
_cell.length_b   1.000
_cell.length_c   1.000
_cell.angle_alpha   90.00
_cell.angle_beta   90.00
_cell.angle_gamma   90.00
#
_symmetry.space_group_name_H-M   'P 1'
#
loop_
_entity.id
_entity.type
_entity.pdbx_description
1 polymer ?
#
loop_
_entity_poly.entity_id
_entity_poly.type
_entity_poly.pdbx_seq_one_letter_code
_entity_poly.pdbx_strand_id
1 'polypeptide(L)'
;MERVLSPLDSGRFIMEHANLIKINEEGVQKVARMILDSVNDGSIANTEFTSQVLHPKGEGKSTVDWIFLVDTINFSFWPDKGSKYEVTYNGIKYTGYFALCAAVNKALALGLNITSAEWMANARQEDVDQILKSDGGYSIPLLVERVKAINESGSVLLKKWNGSFYNCIEAAKCSAMKLLHIIVENFESFRDFAVFRGQKVSFLKRAQILVADVYAALKDECSEDLTMFADYRVPQALAYLGVLEYSEELMHILRNGNCLPNGSAEEVEIRGASIWACENYVVMYVCRYCCVVSFSFAHIIPVRMFKKFDEKEDVTGATQLKSSIQKGIRNKLIESYPQIEPYLAEILPKKENFKLIKCRDHIELIADHNGVVQFLKTRNTDWVPTLRLLHKYPFILPHQQVDKGAIKFVLNGSSIMCPGLTSPGGKMTPGLAADTIVAIMAEGKQHALAIGQMKMSSEDIQSVNKGVGIDNLHYLTDGLWRLAEKSLN
;
A
#
# COMPACT_ATOMS: atom_id res chain seq x y z
N MET A 1 27.46 9.19 -14.25
CA MET A 1 26.93 9.70 -12.98
C MET A 1 26.37 8.50 -12.24
N GLU A 2 26.94 8.15 -11.09
CA GLU A 2 26.52 6.97 -10.33
C GLU A 2 25.02 7.03 -10.02
N ARG A 3 24.29 6.01 -10.47
CA ARG A 3 22.85 5.87 -10.28
C ARG A 3 22.61 5.57 -8.80
N VAL A 4 21.91 6.44 -8.10
CA VAL A 4 21.44 6.18 -6.73
C VAL A 4 20.46 4.99 -6.77
N LEU A 5 20.68 4.00 -5.93
CA LEU A 5 19.79 2.84 -5.83
C LEU A 5 18.48 3.22 -5.11
N SER A 6 17.36 2.60 -5.50
CA SER A 6 16.09 2.70 -4.77
C SER A 6 16.23 2.14 -3.35
N PRO A 7 15.33 2.42 -2.40
CA PRO A 7 15.40 1.83 -1.06
C PRO A 7 15.48 0.30 -1.06
N LEU A 8 14.67 -0.35 -1.89
CA LEU A 8 14.68 -1.81 -2.02
C LEU A 8 15.99 -2.34 -2.63
N ASP A 9 16.45 -1.74 -3.74
CA ASP A 9 17.72 -2.12 -4.38
C ASP A 9 18.92 -1.83 -3.48
N SER A 10 18.83 -0.79 -2.65
CA SER A 10 19.83 -0.46 -1.63
C SER A 10 19.90 -1.55 -0.58
N GLY A 11 18.75 -1.98 -0.04
CA GLY A 11 18.68 -3.09 0.89
C GLY A 11 19.30 -4.38 0.32
N ARG A 12 18.99 -4.68 -0.95
CA ARG A 12 19.60 -5.81 -1.67
C ARG A 12 21.12 -5.69 -1.75
N PHE A 13 21.61 -4.58 -2.30
CA PHE A 13 23.03 -4.35 -2.54
C PHE A 13 23.83 -4.39 -1.23
N ILE A 14 23.29 -3.77 -0.17
CA ILE A 14 23.89 -3.78 1.16
C ILE A 14 24.01 -5.22 1.66
N MET A 15 22.94 -6.03 1.58
CA MET A 15 22.97 -7.42 2.05
C MET A 15 23.86 -8.35 1.22
N GLU A 16 24.03 -8.10 -0.07
CA GLU A 16 24.98 -8.83 -0.92
C GLU A 16 26.45 -8.57 -0.52
N HIS A 17 26.74 -7.45 0.17
CA HIS A 17 28.10 -7.02 0.54
C HIS A 17 28.29 -6.77 2.05
N ALA A 18 27.31 -7.15 2.87
CA ALA A 18 27.30 -6.97 4.31
C ALA A 18 28.28 -7.93 4.99
N ASN A 19 28.96 -7.45 6.03
CA ASN A 19 29.84 -8.29 6.86
C ASN A 19 29.52 -8.24 8.35
N LEU A 20 28.64 -7.34 8.79
CA LEU A 20 28.25 -7.15 10.18
C LEU A 20 26.90 -7.76 10.52
N ILE A 21 26.04 -8.01 9.52
CA ILE A 21 24.67 -8.48 9.74
C ILE A 21 24.33 -9.63 8.81
N LYS A 22 23.62 -10.62 9.36
CA LYS A 22 23.03 -11.72 8.60
C LYS A 22 21.53 -11.79 8.85
N ILE A 23 20.78 -12.30 7.89
CA ILE A 23 19.35 -12.60 8.04
C ILE A 23 19.21 -14.09 8.32
N ASN A 24 18.57 -14.43 9.44
CA ASN A 24 18.27 -15.80 9.81
C ASN A 24 16.87 -16.20 9.32
N GLU A 25 16.83 -17.21 8.48
CA GLU A 25 15.61 -17.70 7.83
C GLU A 25 14.61 -18.34 8.81
N GLU A 26 15.08 -18.99 9.88
CA GLU A 26 14.19 -19.53 10.92
C GLU A 26 13.46 -18.40 11.66
N GLY A 27 14.19 -17.31 11.95
CA GLY A 27 13.65 -16.09 12.52
C GLY A 27 12.59 -15.46 11.60
N VAL A 28 12.89 -15.36 10.29
CA VAL A 28 11.94 -14.88 9.29
C VAL A 28 10.65 -15.70 9.32
N GLN A 29 10.75 -17.04 9.25
CA GLN A 29 9.58 -17.91 9.23
C GLN A 29 8.75 -17.79 10.51
N LYS A 30 9.41 -17.65 11.67
CA LYS A 30 8.74 -17.39 12.95
C LYS A 30 7.95 -16.09 12.89
N VAL A 31 8.56 -14.99 12.44
CA VAL A 31 7.88 -13.68 12.34
C VAL A 31 6.74 -13.71 11.33
N ALA A 32 6.94 -14.32 10.16
CA ALA A 32 5.89 -14.45 9.15
C ALA A 32 4.65 -15.19 9.69
N ARG A 33 4.85 -16.28 10.45
CA ARG A 33 3.76 -17.00 11.14
C ARG A 33 3.09 -16.13 12.20
N MET A 34 3.85 -15.42 13.03
CA MET A 34 3.29 -14.52 14.04
C MET A 34 2.40 -13.44 13.40
N ILE A 35 2.85 -12.84 12.29
CA ILE A 35 2.06 -11.83 11.56
C ILE A 35 0.80 -12.48 10.98
N LEU A 36 0.91 -13.65 10.35
CA LEU A 36 -0.23 -14.38 9.80
C LEU A 36 -1.28 -14.71 10.86
N ASP A 37 -0.85 -15.22 12.00
CA ASP A 37 -1.73 -15.55 13.12
C ASP A 37 -2.44 -14.29 13.63
N SER A 38 -1.68 -13.19 13.75
CA SER A 38 -2.21 -11.89 14.21
C SER A 38 -3.17 -11.23 13.22
N VAL A 39 -2.99 -11.46 11.92
CA VAL A 39 -3.96 -11.03 10.89
C VAL A 39 -5.20 -11.90 10.94
N ASN A 40 -5.03 -13.22 11.12
CA ASN A 40 -6.13 -14.19 11.16
C ASN A 40 -7.02 -14.06 12.41
N ASP A 41 -6.45 -13.66 13.54
CA ASP A 41 -7.20 -13.42 14.78
C ASP A 41 -7.70 -11.97 14.92
N GLY A 42 -7.32 -11.08 13.99
CA GLY A 42 -7.73 -9.68 13.94
C GLY A 42 -7.00 -8.76 14.92
N SER A 43 -5.94 -9.24 15.60
CA SER A 43 -5.10 -8.40 16.47
C SER A 43 -4.29 -7.36 15.68
N ILE A 44 -3.96 -7.66 14.43
CA ILE A 44 -3.50 -6.67 13.46
C ILE A 44 -4.69 -6.24 12.61
N ALA A 45 -5.21 -5.05 12.88
CA ALA A 45 -6.27 -4.42 12.10
C ALA A 45 -5.75 -3.19 11.35
N ASN A 46 -6.34 -2.91 10.19
CA ASN A 46 -6.08 -1.69 9.45
C ASN A 46 -6.45 -0.49 10.32
N THR A 47 -5.43 0.27 10.73
CA THR A 47 -5.62 1.46 11.54
C THR A 47 -5.71 2.65 10.60
N GLU A 48 -6.86 3.32 10.55
CA GLU A 48 -7.02 4.53 9.74
C GLU A 48 -6.16 5.66 10.30
N PHE A 49 -5.51 6.45 9.45
CA PHE A 49 -4.75 7.64 9.87
C PHE A 49 -5.58 8.56 10.76
N THR A 50 -6.86 8.73 10.41
CA THR A 50 -7.86 9.53 11.12
C THR A 50 -8.32 8.93 12.45
N SER A 51 -7.98 7.68 12.77
CA SER A 51 -8.35 7.07 14.07
C SER A 51 -7.53 7.65 15.23
N GLN A 52 -6.32 8.14 14.97
CA GLN A 52 -5.42 8.69 15.99
C GLN A 52 -5.89 10.08 16.45
N VAL A 53 -6.11 10.25 17.75
CA VAL A 53 -6.71 11.46 18.34
C VAL A 53 -5.95 12.74 17.98
N LEU A 54 -4.63 12.67 17.85
CA LEU A 54 -3.77 13.82 17.57
C LEU A 54 -3.61 14.13 16.08
N HIS A 55 -4.04 13.23 15.18
CA HIS A 55 -3.96 13.49 13.75
C HIS A 55 -5.11 14.39 13.29
N PRO A 56 -4.90 15.23 12.26
CA PRO A 56 -5.96 16.00 11.63
C PRO A 56 -7.10 15.10 11.17
N LYS A 57 -8.34 15.59 11.29
CA LYS A 57 -9.56 14.85 10.91
C LYS A 57 -10.14 15.26 9.56
N GLY A 58 -9.66 16.36 8.98
CA GLY A 58 -10.09 16.83 7.66
C GLY A 58 -9.29 16.20 6.53
N GLU A 59 -9.76 16.38 5.30
CA GLU A 59 -9.14 15.86 4.06
C GLU A 59 -8.65 17.02 3.15
N GLY A 60 -8.44 18.21 3.73
CA GLY A 60 -8.12 19.43 2.99
C GLY A 60 -6.67 19.88 3.09
N LYS A 61 -6.37 21.00 2.44
CA LYS A 61 -5.05 21.66 2.44
C LYS A 61 -4.44 21.82 3.85
N SER A 62 -5.24 22.16 4.85
CA SER A 62 -4.75 22.30 6.24
C SER A 62 -4.25 21.00 6.85
N THR A 63 -4.87 19.86 6.51
CA THR A 63 -4.39 18.53 6.90
C THR A 63 -3.04 18.23 6.24
N VAL A 64 -2.93 18.51 4.95
CA VAL A 64 -1.68 18.31 4.19
C VAL A 64 -0.55 19.18 4.72
N ASP A 65 -0.81 20.47 4.96
CA ASP A 65 0.21 21.39 5.50
C ASP A 65 0.66 20.98 6.92
N TRP A 66 -0.26 20.42 7.73
CA TRP A 66 0.08 19.83 9.04
C TRP A 66 0.99 18.60 8.91
N ILE A 67 0.62 17.66 8.04
CA ILE A 67 1.38 16.42 7.79
C ILE A 67 2.78 16.79 7.30
N PHE A 68 2.86 17.71 6.33
CA PHE A 68 4.13 18.17 5.78
C PHE A 68 5.06 18.73 6.86
N LEU A 69 4.56 19.59 7.75
CA LEU A 69 5.37 20.11 8.86
C LEU A 69 5.81 18.98 9.80
N VAL A 70 4.89 18.13 10.24
CA VAL A 70 5.16 17.04 11.20
C VAL A 70 6.21 16.08 10.64
N ASP A 71 6.08 15.65 9.39
CA ASP A 71 7.01 14.72 8.77
C ASP A 71 8.36 15.35 8.41
N THR A 72 8.39 16.65 8.12
CA THR A 72 9.63 17.41 8.01
C THR A 72 10.46 17.31 9.29
N ILE A 73 9.82 17.22 10.45
CA ILE A 73 10.48 17.11 11.75
C ILE A 73 10.26 15.76 12.46
N ASN A 74 9.87 14.70 11.74
CA ASN A 74 9.63 13.39 12.33
C ASN A 74 10.93 12.54 12.46
N PHE A 75 11.84 12.96 13.34
CA PHE A 75 13.10 12.26 13.61
C PHE A 75 13.58 12.54 15.04
N SER A 76 14.28 11.59 15.67
CA SER A 76 14.92 11.69 17.01
C SER A 76 14.05 12.27 18.15
N PHE A 77 13.43 11.39 18.94
CA PHE A 77 12.68 11.77 20.16
C PHE A 77 13.37 11.31 21.46
N TRP A 78 14.66 11.00 21.38
CA TRP A 78 15.49 10.53 22.48
C TRP A 78 16.38 11.68 22.97
N PRO A 79 16.03 12.33 24.09
CA PRO A 79 16.82 13.43 24.61
C PRO A 79 18.12 12.95 25.26
N ASP A 80 19.18 13.74 25.08
CA ASP A 80 20.46 13.56 25.78
C ASP A 80 20.30 13.72 27.31
N LYS A 81 19.26 14.44 27.74
CA LYS A 81 18.90 14.70 29.13
C LYS A 81 17.43 14.36 29.37
N GLY A 82 17.14 13.59 30.41
CA GLY A 82 15.79 13.09 30.70
C GLY A 82 15.54 11.71 30.08
N SER A 83 14.40 11.10 30.39
CA SER A 83 14.11 9.72 29.99
C SER A 83 13.36 9.61 28.66
N LYS A 84 12.51 10.59 28.31
CA LYS A 84 11.63 10.58 27.12
C LYS A 84 11.20 12.00 26.72
N TYR A 85 11.20 12.33 25.43
CA TYR A 85 10.53 13.54 24.96
C TYR A 85 9.03 13.46 25.22
N GLU A 86 8.51 14.35 26.08
CA GLU A 86 7.11 14.36 26.54
C GLU A 86 6.47 15.74 26.48
N VAL A 87 5.18 15.78 26.11
CA VAL A 87 4.36 16.99 26.00
C VAL A 87 2.94 16.69 26.45
N THR A 88 2.39 17.55 27.32
CA THR A 88 1.01 17.46 27.78
C THR A 88 0.10 18.35 26.94
N TYR A 89 -0.97 17.75 26.40
CA TYR A 89 -2.00 18.42 25.61
C TYR A 89 -3.39 17.92 26.03
N ASN A 90 -4.31 18.84 26.30
CA ASN A 90 -5.66 18.55 26.81
C ASN A 90 -5.67 17.62 28.04
N GLY A 91 -4.72 17.81 28.96
CA GLY A 91 -4.61 17.02 30.19
C GLY A 91 -4.03 15.61 30.01
N ILE A 92 -3.66 15.22 28.78
CA ILE A 92 -3.06 13.92 28.48
C ILE A 92 -1.58 14.12 28.16
N LYS A 93 -0.72 13.34 28.83
CA LYS A 93 0.72 13.32 28.57
C LYS A 93 1.04 12.36 27.43
N TYR A 94 1.70 12.86 26.40
CA TYR A 94 2.16 12.08 25.24
C TYR A 94 3.69 11.96 25.24
N THR A 95 4.22 10.94 24.56
CA THR A 95 5.67 10.71 24.42
C THR A 95 6.06 10.43 22.97
N GLY A 96 7.31 10.73 22.59
CA GLY A 96 7.84 10.36 21.28
C GLY A 96 7.15 11.11 20.14
N TYR A 97 6.79 10.40 19.07
CA TYR A 97 6.04 10.97 17.93
C TYR A 97 4.73 11.65 18.36
N PHE A 98 3.96 11.03 19.27
CA PHE A 98 2.72 11.65 19.74
C PHE A 98 2.96 12.91 20.57
N ALA A 99 4.11 13.05 21.25
CA ALA A 99 4.48 14.32 21.90
C ALA A 99 4.76 15.42 20.87
N LEU A 100 5.34 15.08 19.73
CA LEU A 100 5.52 16.02 18.61
C LEU A 100 4.17 16.49 18.08
N CYS A 101 3.25 15.57 17.79
CA CYS A 101 1.90 15.91 17.33
C CYS A 101 1.15 16.79 18.35
N ALA A 102 1.29 16.46 19.65
CA ALA A 102 0.72 17.25 20.74
C ALA A 102 1.29 18.69 20.79
N ALA A 103 2.60 18.85 20.62
CA ALA A 103 3.26 20.18 20.57
C ALA A 103 2.77 21.03 19.39
N VAL A 104 2.71 20.44 18.20
CA VAL A 104 2.20 21.10 16.99
C VAL A 104 0.74 21.52 17.18
N ASN A 105 -0.11 20.62 17.68
CA ASN A 105 -1.52 20.92 17.94
C ASN A 105 -1.70 22.00 19.01
N LYS A 106 -0.86 22.01 20.05
CA LYS A 106 -0.86 23.05 21.08
C LYS A 106 -0.52 24.43 20.50
N ALA A 107 0.47 24.51 19.63
CA ALA A 107 0.83 25.76 18.96
C ALA A 107 -0.29 26.26 18.03
N LEU A 108 -0.91 25.37 17.25
CA LEU A 108 -2.05 25.71 16.41
C LEU A 108 -3.27 26.17 17.22
N ALA A 109 -3.54 25.54 18.37
CA ALA A 109 -4.63 25.93 19.27
C ALA A 109 -4.41 27.32 19.90
N LEU A 110 -3.16 27.78 20.00
CA LEU A 110 -2.80 29.14 20.41
C LEU A 110 -2.88 30.16 19.26
N GLY A 111 -3.29 29.74 18.07
CA GLY A 111 -3.43 30.61 16.90
C GLY A 111 -2.12 30.88 16.15
N LEU A 112 -1.05 30.13 16.44
CA LEU A 112 0.22 30.25 15.71
C LEU A 112 0.11 29.53 14.36
N ASN A 113 0.38 30.24 13.26
CA ASN A 113 0.29 29.67 11.91
C ASN A 113 1.56 28.92 11.49
N ILE A 114 1.97 27.95 12.31
CA ILE A 114 3.28 27.27 12.17
C ILE A 114 3.38 26.34 10.96
N THR A 115 2.25 25.98 10.35
CA THR A 115 2.18 25.16 9.13
C THR A 115 2.25 25.99 7.84
N SER A 116 2.26 27.32 7.93
CA SER A 116 2.41 28.18 6.75
C SER A 116 3.85 28.22 6.25
N ALA A 117 4.02 28.26 4.92
CA ALA A 117 5.34 28.35 4.32
C ALA A 117 6.08 29.64 4.71
N GLU A 118 5.34 30.74 4.92
CA GLU A 118 5.87 32.02 5.40
C GLU A 118 6.45 31.91 6.80
N TRP A 119 5.73 31.27 7.72
CA TRP A 119 6.26 31.04 9.06
C TRP A 119 7.45 30.09 9.02
N MET A 120 7.32 28.95 8.31
CA MET A 120 8.39 27.96 8.20
C MET A 120 9.69 28.57 7.67
N ALA A 121 9.62 29.38 6.60
CA ALA A 121 10.80 30.03 6.00
C ALA A 121 11.52 30.99 6.96
N ASN A 122 10.81 31.56 7.94
CA ASN A 122 11.34 32.57 8.88
C ASN A 122 11.42 32.08 10.33
N ALA A 123 11.12 30.80 10.58
CA ALA A 123 11.09 30.24 11.94
C ALA A 123 12.47 30.37 12.61
N ARG A 124 12.52 31.01 13.77
CA ARG A 124 13.75 31.15 14.55
C ARG A 124 13.91 29.98 15.50
N GLN A 125 15.16 29.70 15.89
CA GLN A 125 15.46 28.60 16.78
C GLN A 125 14.74 28.72 18.13
N GLU A 126 14.64 29.93 18.67
CA GLU A 126 13.95 30.19 19.95
C GLU A 126 12.45 29.90 19.86
N ASP A 127 11.81 30.29 18.74
CA ASP A 127 10.38 30.06 18.53
C ASP A 127 10.09 28.55 18.40
N VAL A 128 10.93 27.84 17.63
CA VAL A 128 10.81 26.38 17.47
C VAL A 128 11.09 25.65 18.79
N ASP A 129 12.09 26.07 19.56
CA ASP A 129 12.37 25.50 20.88
C ASP A 129 11.21 25.70 21.85
N GLN A 130 10.59 26.88 21.84
CA GLN A 130 9.43 27.16 22.67
C GLN A 130 8.23 26.29 22.30
N ILE A 131 7.97 26.11 20.99
CA ILE A 131 6.86 25.28 20.50
C ILE A 131 7.09 23.81 20.84
N LEU A 132 8.31 23.31 20.64
CA LEU A 132 8.67 21.90 20.80
C LEU A 132 9.32 21.61 22.16
N LYS A 133 9.17 22.50 23.14
CA LYS A 133 9.75 22.30 24.47
C LYS A 133 9.07 21.12 25.15
N SER A 134 9.86 20.22 25.73
CA SER A 134 9.29 19.18 26.57
C SER A 134 8.71 19.78 27.86
N ASP A 135 7.71 19.12 28.45
CA ASP A 135 7.17 19.46 29.77
C ASP A 135 8.27 19.51 30.85
N GLY A 136 9.33 18.71 30.69
CA GLY A 136 10.50 18.71 31.57
C GLY A 136 11.43 19.91 31.41
N GLY A 137 11.11 20.86 30.53
CA GLY A 137 11.86 22.11 30.35
C GLY A 137 13.14 22.00 29.52
N TYR A 138 13.43 20.83 28.93
CA TYR A 138 14.55 20.65 28.00
C TYR A 138 14.09 20.71 26.54
N SER A 139 15.04 21.08 25.68
CA SER A 139 14.85 21.17 24.24
C SER A 139 14.68 19.81 23.59
N ILE A 140 13.88 19.76 22.52
CA ILE A 140 13.78 18.57 21.69
C ILE A 140 15.16 18.23 21.07
N PRO A 141 15.52 16.95 20.88
CA PRO A 141 16.77 16.57 20.24
C PRO A 141 16.90 17.14 18.83
N LEU A 142 18.13 17.45 18.42
CA LEU A 142 18.46 17.94 17.07
C LEU A 142 17.65 19.20 16.68
N LEU A 143 17.46 20.12 17.64
CA LEU A 143 16.72 21.35 17.44
C LEU A 143 17.24 22.16 16.25
N VAL A 144 18.56 22.29 16.12
CA VAL A 144 19.20 23.05 15.03
C VAL A 144 18.87 22.44 13.67
N GLU A 145 18.94 21.11 13.55
CA GLU A 145 18.63 20.37 12.33
C GLU A 145 17.14 20.48 11.98
N ARG A 146 16.25 20.50 12.98
CA ARG A 146 14.81 20.73 12.76
C ARG A 146 14.53 22.11 12.22
N VAL A 147 15.14 23.14 12.80
CA VAL A 147 14.99 24.54 12.33
C VAL A 147 15.47 24.66 10.88
N LYS A 148 16.63 24.07 10.56
CA LYS A 148 17.14 24.02 9.18
C LYS A 148 16.14 23.36 8.23
N ALA A 149 15.59 22.19 8.58
CA ALA A 149 14.61 21.48 7.77
C ALA A 149 13.31 22.30 7.58
N ILE A 150 12.83 22.96 8.63
CA ILE A 150 11.66 23.86 8.59
C ILE A 150 11.91 25.04 7.65
N ASN A 151 13.02 25.76 7.82
CA ASN A 151 13.35 26.94 7.02
C ASN A 151 13.57 26.59 5.54
N GLU A 152 14.26 25.48 5.28
CA GLU A 152 14.48 24.97 3.92
C GLU A 152 13.15 24.63 3.26
N SER A 153 12.30 23.86 3.95
CA SER A 153 10.98 23.46 3.44
C SER A 153 10.08 24.67 3.15
N GLY A 154 9.98 25.62 4.08
CA GLY A 154 9.21 26.86 3.85
C GLY A 154 9.74 27.67 2.66
N SER A 155 11.07 27.80 2.55
CA SER A 155 11.70 28.52 1.43
C SER A 155 11.44 27.85 0.08
N VAL A 156 11.47 26.52 0.02
CA VAL A 156 11.17 25.76 -1.20
C VAL A 156 9.70 25.91 -1.58
N LEU A 157 8.78 25.81 -0.61
CA LEU A 157 7.35 25.99 -0.84
C LEU A 157 7.03 27.38 -1.42
N LEU A 158 7.60 28.44 -0.85
CA LEU A 158 7.40 29.80 -1.34
C LEU A 158 7.95 29.99 -2.77
N LYS A 159 9.14 29.46 -3.05
CA LYS A 159 9.83 29.67 -4.33
C LYS A 159 9.24 28.87 -5.48
N LYS A 160 8.77 27.64 -5.23
CA LYS A 160 8.44 26.66 -6.28
C LYS A 160 7.00 26.17 -6.25
N TRP A 161 6.33 26.25 -5.10
CA TRP A 161 5.04 25.58 -4.88
C TRP A 161 3.97 26.51 -4.34
N ASN A 162 4.05 27.81 -4.66
CA ASN A 162 3.07 28.83 -4.28
C ASN A 162 2.67 28.76 -2.79
N GLY A 163 3.64 28.49 -1.91
CA GLY A 163 3.45 28.47 -0.46
C GLY A 163 2.72 27.26 0.12
N SER A 164 2.49 26.18 -0.63
CA SER A 164 1.83 24.98 -0.07
C SER A 164 2.30 23.66 -0.67
N PHE A 165 2.48 22.67 0.20
CA PHE A 165 2.83 21.31 -0.19
C PHE A 165 1.69 20.61 -0.95
N TYR A 166 0.45 21.08 -0.80
CA TYR A 166 -0.68 20.57 -1.58
C TYR A 166 -0.43 20.65 -3.10
N ASN A 167 0.27 21.69 -3.56
CA ASN A 167 0.62 21.84 -4.98
C ASN A 167 1.64 20.79 -5.46
N CYS A 168 2.46 20.24 -4.55
CA CYS A 168 3.32 19.09 -4.87
C CYS A 168 2.48 17.83 -5.12
N ILE A 169 1.41 17.63 -4.34
CA ILE A 169 0.48 16.51 -4.50
C ILE A 169 -0.27 16.63 -5.82
N GLU A 170 -0.78 17.81 -6.15
CA GLU A 170 -1.45 18.05 -7.44
C GLU A 170 -0.52 17.79 -8.62
N ALA A 171 0.74 18.24 -8.52
CA ALA A 171 1.75 17.99 -9.55
C ALA A 171 2.12 16.49 -9.68
N ALA A 172 2.01 15.72 -8.60
CA ALA A 172 2.24 14.29 -8.62
C ALA A 172 1.12 13.50 -9.34
N LYS A 173 -0.04 14.12 -9.61
CA LYS A 173 -1.17 13.51 -10.34
C LYS A 173 -1.53 12.12 -9.78
N CYS A 174 -1.78 12.06 -8.48
CA CYS A 174 -2.14 10.84 -7.75
C CYS A 174 -1.09 9.70 -7.80
N SER A 175 0.15 9.96 -8.22
CA SER A 175 1.23 8.95 -8.18
C SER A 175 2.18 9.14 -6.99
N ALA A 176 2.22 8.12 -6.12
CA ALA A 176 3.09 8.09 -4.94
C ALA A 176 4.57 8.21 -5.32
N MET A 177 5.00 7.52 -6.37
CA MET A 177 6.38 7.59 -6.87
C MET A 177 6.73 8.97 -7.46
N LYS A 178 5.79 9.63 -8.16
CA LYS A 178 6.01 11.00 -8.61
C LYS A 178 6.11 11.96 -7.44
N LEU A 179 5.27 11.79 -6.41
CA LEU A 179 5.34 12.60 -5.20
C LEU A 179 6.68 12.39 -4.47
N LEU A 180 7.12 11.14 -4.33
CA LEU A 180 8.42 10.80 -3.77
C LEU A 180 9.57 11.46 -4.54
N HIS A 181 9.55 11.42 -5.88
CA HIS A 181 10.54 12.11 -6.71
C HIS A 181 10.50 13.62 -6.51
N ILE A 182 9.31 14.24 -6.53
CA ILE A 182 9.14 15.68 -6.26
C ILE A 182 9.74 16.05 -4.91
N ILE A 183 9.49 15.24 -3.87
CA ILE A 183 10.03 15.46 -2.53
C ILE A 183 11.57 15.43 -2.56
N VAL A 184 12.17 14.35 -3.07
CA VAL A 184 13.62 14.14 -3.07
C VAL A 184 14.37 15.18 -3.93
N GLU A 185 13.79 15.59 -5.05
CA GLU A 185 14.38 16.60 -5.93
C GLU A 185 14.37 17.99 -5.30
N ASN A 186 13.30 18.34 -4.59
CA ASN A 186 13.07 19.73 -4.16
C ASN A 186 13.41 20.01 -2.70
N PHE A 187 13.33 19.00 -1.82
CA PHE A 187 13.51 19.17 -0.38
C PHE A 187 14.71 18.35 0.10
N GLU A 188 15.82 19.04 0.34
CA GLU A 188 17.10 18.45 0.72
C GLU A 188 17.03 17.74 2.07
N SER A 189 16.24 18.24 3.03
CA SER A 189 16.08 17.57 4.32
C SER A 189 15.53 16.16 4.21
N PHE A 190 14.79 15.84 3.14
CA PHE A 190 14.23 14.50 2.92
C PHE A 190 15.20 13.54 2.21
N ARG A 191 16.36 14.03 1.75
CA ARG A 191 17.39 13.20 1.12
C ARG A 191 18.12 12.38 2.17
N ASP A 192 17.93 11.07 2.08
CA ASP A 192 18.47 10.09 3.01
C ASP A 192 19.29 9.08 2.21
N PHE A 193 20.53 9.49 1.95
CA PHE A 193 21.51 8.79 1.10
C PHE A 193 22.77 8.47 1.90
N ALA A 194 23.42 7.37 1.53
CA ALA A 194 24.75 7.01 2.01
C ALA A 194 25.61 6.46 0.87
N VAL A 195 26.90 6.30 1.12
CA VAL A 195 27.82 5.60 0.21
C VAL A 195 28.29 4.33 0.90
N PHE A 196 27.93 3.18 0.34
CA PHE A 196 28.31 1.87 0.85
C PHE A 196 29.13 1.13 -0.18
N ARG A 197 30.37 0.75 0.15
CA ARG A 197 31.28 0.03 -0.76
C ARG A 197 31.42 0.73 -2.14
N GLY A 198 31.43 2.07 -2.15
CA GLY A 198 31.53 2.89 -3.36
C GLY A 198 30.21 3.08 -4.13
N GLN A 199 29.11 2.42 -3.74
CA GLN A 199 27.80 2.61 -4.34
C GLN A 199 26.96 3.59 -3.53
N LYS A 200 26.33 4.55 -4.22
CA LYS A 200 25.36 5.45 -3.60
C LYS A 200 24.02 4.73 -3.37
N VAL A 201 23.64 4.60 -2.10
CA VAL A 201 22.43 3.91 -1.63
C VAL A 201 21.44 4.92 -1.03
N SER A 202 20.18 4.53 -0.91
CA SER A 202 19.12 5.37 -0.33
C SER A 202 18.22 4.58 0.62
N PHE A 203 17.65 5.29 1.59
CA PHE A 203 16.63 4.74 2.50
C PHE A 203 15.35 5.57 2.45
N LEU A 204 15.46 6.87 2.19
CA LEU A 204 14.36 7.81 1.96
C LEU A 204 13.25 7.73 3.02
N LYS A 205 13.58 7.38 4.27
CA LYS A 205 12.60 6.99 5.30
C LYS A 205 11.51 8.05 5.48
N ARG A 206 11.89 9.29 5.77
CA ARG A 206 10.92 10.39 5.99
C ARG A 206 10.15 10.76 4.72
N ALA A 207 10.78 10.64 3.55
CA ALA A 207 10.11 10.94 2.29
C ALA A 207 9.02 9.89 2.00
N GLN A 208 9.31 8.62 2.27
CA GLN A 208 8.33 7.53 2.17
C GLN A 208 7.20 7.70 3.20
N ILE A 209 7.50 8.11 4.44
CA ILE A 209 6.47 8.43 5.46
C ILE A 209 5.57 9.56 5.00
N LEU A 210 6.13 10.68 4.51
CA LEU A 210 5.34 11.82 4.03
C LEU A 210 4.38 11.42 2.90
N VAL A 211 4.82 10.58 1.97
CA VAL A 211 3.95 10.04 0.93
C VAL A 211 2.86 9.16 1.57
N ALA A 212 3.21 8.23 2.44
CA ALA A 212 2.26 7.35 3.10
C ALA A 212 1.19 8.12 3.89
N ASP A 213 1.59 9.07 4.73
CA ASP A 213 0.69 9.81 5.62
C ASP A 213 -0.26 10.72 4.82
N VAL A 214 0.23 11.37 3.76
CA VAL A 214 -0.62 12.19 2.87
C VAL A 214 -1.70 11.34 2.21
N TYR A 215 -1.34 10.21 1.60
CA TYR A 215 -2.31 9.34 0.94
C TYR A 215 -3.30 8.75 1.94
N ALA A 216 -2.80 8.30 3.10
CA ALA A 216 -3.65 7.77 4.17
C ALA A 216 -4.63 8.82 4.70
N ALA A 217 -4.21 10.07 4.84
CA ALA A 217 -5.06 11.17 5.30
C ALA A 217 -6.10 11.62 4.26
N LEU A 218 -5.74 11.63 2.98
CA LEU A 218 -6.64 11.98 1.88
C LEU A 218 -7.58 10.82 1.48
N LYS A 219 -7.41 9.64 2.10
CA LYS A 219 -8.10 8.38 1.73
C LYS A 219 -7.89 7.99 0.26
N ASP A 220 -6.80 8.48 -0.31
CA ASP A 220 -6.32 8.04 -1.60
C ASP A 220 -5.46 6.78 -1.41
N GLU A 221 -5.40 5.94 -2.43
CA GLU A 221 -4.58 4.72 -2.36
C GLU A 221 -3.21 5.09 -2.93
N CYS A 222 -2.17 4.87 -2.13
CA CYS A 222 -0.78 4.97 -2.54
C CYS A 222 -0.44 3.78 -3.45
N SER A 223 0.32 3.99 -4.54
CA SER A 223 0.80 2.88 -5.37
C SER A 223 1.86 2.03 -4.64
N GLU A 224 2.04 0.80 -5.12
CA GLU A 224 2.63 -0.37 -4.46
C GLU A 224 4.16 -0.38 -4.23
N ASP A 225 4.85 0.78 -4.29
CA ASP A 225 6.32 0.81 -4.37
C ASP A 225 7.04 1.38 -3.11
N LEU A 226 6.30 1.68 -2.04
CA LEU A 226 6.92 2.06 -0.77
C LEU A 226 7.41 0.82 -0.01
N THR A 227 8.61 0.94 0.55
CA THR A 227 9.22 -0.07 1.43
C THR A 227 8.87 0.21 2.89
N MET A 228 9.16 -0.75 3.76
CA MET A 228 9.23 -0.54 5.20
C MET A 228 10.10 0.69 5.51
N PHE A 229 9.71 1.43 6.54
CA PHE A 229 10.46 2.61 6.95
C PHE A 229 11.66 2.18 7.79
N ALA A 230 12.87 2.36 7.26
CA ALA A 230 14.15 2.04 7.91
C ALA A 230 14.45 2.95 9.12
N ASP A 231 13.67 2.77 10.18
CA ASP A 231 13.78 3.43 11.48
C ASP A 231 14.66 2.65 12.46
N TYR A 232 14.89 3.18 13.66
CA TYR A 232 15.67 2.51 14.71
C TYR A 232 14.90 1.43 15.47
N ARG A 233 13.55 1.45 15.50
CA ARG A 233 12.75 0.44 16.25
C ARG A 233 12.63 -0.89 15.53
N VAL A 234 12.45 -0.87 14.22
CA VAL A 234 12.27 -2.09 13.42
C VAL A 234 13.48 -3.03 13.50
N PRO A 235 14.73 -2.59 13.30
CA PRO A 235 15.90 -3.46 13.47
C PRO A 235 16.00 -4.06 14.87
N GLN A 236 15.62 -3.32 15.93
CA GLN A 236 15.58 -3.87 17.30
C GLN A 236 14.58 -5.01 17.42
N ALA A 237 13.38 -4.83 16.86
CA ALA A 237 12.34 -5.87 16.86
C ALA A 237 12.77 -7.09 16.05
N LEU A 238 13.33 -6.87 14.85
CA LEU A 238 13.83 -7.95 14.00
C LEU A 238 14.98 -8.73 14.66
N ALA A 239 15.92 -8.04 15.31
CA ALA A 239 16.98 -8.69 16.08
C ALA A 239 16.43 -9.48 17.27
N TYR A 240 15.50 -8.90 18.04
CA TYR A 240 14.84 -9.57 19.17
C TYR A 240 14.09 -10.84 18.75
N LEU A 241 13.43 -10.80 17.59
CA LEU A 241 12.68 -11.92 17.04
C LEU A 241 13.59 -12.96 16.35
N GLY A 242 14.89 -12.71 16.27
CA GLY A 242 15.89 -13.58 15.66
C GLY A 242 15.95 -13.51 14.13
N VAL A 243 15.40 -12.46 13.52
CA VAL A 243 15.48 -12.23 12.07
C VAL A 243 16.84 -11.64 11.68
N LEU A 244 17.33 -10.66 12.43
CA LEU A 244 18.65 -10.06 12.21
C LEU A 244 19.66 -10.61 13.22
N GLU A 245 20.75 -11.17 12.73
CA GLU A 245 21.89 -11.61 13.53
C GLU A 245 23.05 -10.64 13.35
N TYR A 246 23.47 -10.01 14.43
CA TYR A 246 24.59 -9.07 14.43
C TYR A 246 25.89 -9.79 14.76
N SER A 247 26.98 -9.39 14.11
CA SER A 247 28.33 -9.85 14.43
C SER A 247 28.71 -9.49 15.87
N GLU A 248 29.66 -10.22 16.45
CA GLU A 248 30.18 -9.91 17.79
C GLU A 248 30.77 -8.49 17.87
N GLU A 249 31.39 -8.03 16.78
CA GLU A 249 31.91 -6.66 16.64
C GLU A 249 30.79 -5.63 16.77
N LEU A 250 29.72 -5.77 15.97
CA LEU A 250 28.58 -4.85 16.01
C LEU A 250 27.87 -4.92 17.37
N MET A 251 27.69 -6.12 17.93
CA MET A 251 27.10 -6.30 19.26
C MET A 251 27.91 -5.63 20.36
N HIS A 252 29.24 -5.67 20.28
CA HIS A 252 30.12 -4.98 21.24
C HIS A 252 29.93 -3.46 21.18
N ILE A 253 29.85 -2.86 19.98
CA ILE A 253 29.59 -1.43 19.80
C ILE A 253 28.24 -1.04 20.42
N LEU A 254 27.19 -1.81 20.13
CA LEU A 254 25.84 -1.54 20.62
C LEU A 254 25.72 -1.68 22.15
N ARG A 255 26.35 -2.70 22.75
CA ARG A 255 26.33 -2.94 24.21
C ARG A 255 27.01 -1.83 24.99
N ASN A 256 28.03 -1.19 24.40
CA ASN A 256 28.75 -0.08 25.03
C ASN A 256 28.00 1.27 24.89
N GLY A 257 26.88 1.31 24.17
CA GLY A 257 26.08 2.52 23.98
C GLY A 257 26.75 3.53 23.04
N ASN A 258 27.66 3.07 22.18
CA ASN A 258 28.35 3.93 21.23
C ASN A 258 27.38 4.39 20.13
N CYS A 259 27.35 5.69 19.87
CA CYS A 259 26.57 6.25 18.77
C CYS A 259 27.16 5.80 17.42
N LEU A 260 26.31 5.24 16.55
CA LEU A 260 26.69 4.91 15.17
C LEU A 260 26.60 6.18 14.32
N PRO A 261 27.72 6.65 13.72
CA PRO A 261 27.68 7.83 12.86
C PRO A 261 26.76 7.61 11.65
N ASN A 262 26.07 8.67 11.22
CA ASN A 262 25.30 8.62 9.98
C ASN A 262 26.22 8.28 8.78
N GLY A 263 25.82 7.29 7.97
CA GLY A 263 26.59 6.82 6.83
C GLY A 263 27.74 5.86 7.18
N SER A 264 27.92 5.50 8.44
CA SER A 264 28.84 4.43 8.84
C SER A 264 28.38 3.07 8.30
N ALA A 265 29.31 2.14 8.14
CA ALA A 265 28.98 0.81 7.61
C ALA A 265 27.97 0.08 8.53
N GLU A 266 28.13 0.23 9.83
CA GLU A 266 27.25 -0.30 10.87
C GLU A 266 25.82 0.24 10.73
N GLU A 267 25.65 1.56 10.62
CA GLU A 267 24.33 2.19 10.48
C GLU A 267 23.66 1.80 9.16
N VAL A 268 24.42 1.84 8.07
CA VAL A 268 23.92 1.51 6.73
C VAL A 268 23.54 0.04 6.62
N GLU A 269 24.34 -0.88 7.17
CA GLU A 269 24.01 -2.30 7.20
C GLU A 269 22.73 -2.56 8.02
N ILE A 270 22.58 -1.97 9.21
CA ILE A 270 21.36 -2.14 10.04
C ILE A 270 20.11 -1.74 9.26
N ARG A 271 20.15 -0.58 8.58
CA ARG A 271 19.00 -0.05 7.84
C ARG A 271 18.72 -0.84 6.56
N GLY A 272 19.77 -1.18 5.80
CA GLY A 272 19.65 -1.99 4.59
C GLY A 272 19.13 -3.40 4.87
N ALA A 273 19.65 -4.04 5.92
CA ALA A 273 19.19 -5.34 6.37
C ALA A 273 17.73 -5.33 6.81
N SER A 274 17.27 -4.26 7.47
CA SER A 274 15.86 -4.12 7.87
C SER A 274 14.92 -4.04 6.67
N ILE A 275 15.26 -3.23 5.66
CA ILE A 275 14.47 -3.15 4.42
C ILE A 275 14.45 -4.51 3.74
N TRP A 276 15.61 -5.12 3.53
CA TRP A 276 15.71 -6.37 2.80
C TRP A 276 14.97 -7.52 3.52
N ALA A 277 15.12 -7.62 4.84
CA ALA A 277 14.44 -8.62 5.66
C ALA A 277 12.91 -8.48 5.57
N CYS A 278 12.36 -7.29 5.74
CA CYS A 278 10.92 -7.07 5.67
C CYS A 278 10.38 -7.31 4.26
N GLU A 279 10.99 -6.69 3.24
CA GLU A 279 10.43 -6.65 1.88
C GLU A 279 10.64 -7.95 1.09
N ASN A 280 11.74 -8.68 1.32
CA ASN A 280 12.04 -9.88 0.52
C ASN A 280 11.80 -11.19 1.27
N TYR A 281 11.92 -11.18 2.59
CA TYR A 281 11.76 -12.39 3.37
C TYR A 281 10.40 -12.41 4.05
N VAL A 282 10.10 -11.45 4.92
CA VAL A 282 8.85 -11.48 5.69
C VAL A 282 7.63 -11.32 4.78
N VAL A 283 7.62 -10.34 3.86
CA VAL A 283 6.57 -10.17 2.84
C VAL A 283 6.40 -11.43 2.00
N MET A 284 7.49 -11.99 1.46
CA MET A 284 7.43 -13.18 0.61
C MET A 284 6.85 -14.37 1.37
N TYR A 285 7.28 -14.60 2.61
CA TYR A 285 6.78 -15.70 3.43
C TYR A 285 5.31 -15.49 3.83
N VAL A 286 4.90 -14.27 4.21
CA VAL A 286 3.48 -13.95 4.47
C VAL A 286 2.64 -14.16 3.20
N CYS A 287 3.07 -13.67 2.04
CA CYS A 287 2.37 -13.91 0.76
C CYS A 287 2.28 -15.40 0.41
N ARG A 288 3.35 -16.17 0.68
CA ARG A 288 3.40 -17.62 0.44
C ARG A 288 2.46 -18.41 1.35
N TYR A 289 2.24 -17.96 2.59
CA TYR A 289 1.29 -18.58 3.52
C TYR A 289 -0.15 -18.04 3.36
N CYS A 290 -0.33 -16.81 2.87
CA CYS A 290 -1.63 -16.18 2.68
C CYS A 290 -2.24 -16.36 1.28
N CYS A 291 -1.48 -16.83 0.27
CA CYS A 291 -1.90 -16.77 -1.14
C CYS A 291 -2.33 -15.37 -1.62
N VAL A 292 -1.78 -14.31 -1.03
CA VAL A 292 -2.03 -12.91 -1.40
C VAL A 292 -0.96 -12.45 -2.41
N VAL A 293 -1.39 -11.77 -3.47
CA VAL A 293 -0.55 -11.46 -4.66
C VAL A 293 0.44 -10.31 -4.43
N SER A 294 0.25 -9.47 -3.40
CA SER A 294 1.24 -8.50 -2.91
C SER A 294 0.96 -8.10 -1.44
N PHE A 295 2.01 -7.91 -0.64
CA PHE A 295 1.95 -7.41 0.74
C PHE A 295 3.06 -6.35 0.87
N SER A 296 2.73 -5.12 1.30
CA SER A 296 3.75 -4.10 1.61
C SER A 296 3.74 -3.87 3.12
N PHE A 297 4.92 -3.81 3.74
CA PHE A 297 5.03 -3.49 5.16
C PHE A 297 4.56 -2.06 5.48
N ALA A 298 4.54 -1.17 4.47
CA ALA A 298 4.05 0.19 4.63
C ALA A 298 2.52 0.27 4.73
N HIS A 299 1.79 -0.66 4.11
CA HIS A 299 0.33 -0.69 4.10
C HIS A 299 -0.18 -2.13 4.00
N ILE A 300 -0.93 -2.59 5.01
CA ILE A 300 -1.72 -3.83 4.95
C ILE A 300 -2.90 -3.57 4.00
N ILE A 301 -2.68 -3.73 2.70
CA ILE A 301 -3.73 -3.61 1.68
C ILE A 301 -3.84 -4.93 0.92
N PRO A 302 -4.98 -5.64 0.99
CA PRO A 302 -5.30 -6.66 0.02
C PRO A 302 -5.60 -6.01 -1.34
N VAL A 303 -4.92 -6.47 -2.40
CA VAL A 303 -5.06 -6.04 -3.80
C VAL A 303 -6.54 -6.04 -4.23
N ARG A 304 -7.04 -4.91 -4.76
CA ARG A 304 -8.41 -4.77 -5.30
C ARG A 304 -8.39 -4.41 -6.78
N MET A 305 -8.44 -5.44 -7.62
CA MET A 305 -8.10 -5.46 -9.06
C MET A 305 -8.71 -4.36 -9.95
N PHE A 306 -9.96 -3.94 -9.75
CA PHE A 306 -10.62 -2.93 -10.61
C PHE A 306 -11.23 -1.75 -9.84
N LYS A 307 -10.99 -1.63 -8.53
CA LYS A 307 -11.65 -0.58 -7.71
C LYS A 307 -11.42 0.84 -8.27
N LYS A 308 -10.23 1.09 -8.81
CA LYS A 308 -9.77 2.38 -9.33
C LYS A 308 -9.50 2.43 -10.83
N PHE A 309 -9.93 1.40 -11.58
CA PHE A 309 -9.68 1.34 -13.02
C PHE A 309 -10.24 2.56 -13.76
N ASP A 310 -9.38 3.32 -14.44
CA ASP A 310 -9.71 4.46 -15.29
C ASP A 310 -9.19 4.27 -16.71
N GLU A 311 -10.05 4.52 -17.70
CA GLU A 311 -9.72 4.33 -19.12
C GLU A 311 -8.47 5.11 -19.57
N LYS A 312 -8.31 6.35 -19.11
CA LYS A 312 -7.26 7.25 -19.60
C LYS A 312 -5.91 6.93 -18.99
N GLU A 313 -5.90 6.34 -17.81
CA GLU A 313 -4.69 6.03 -17.08
C GLU A 313 -4.24 4.59 -17.31
N ASP A 314 -5.18 3.64 -17.31
CA ASP A 314 -4.86 2.22 -17.24
C ASP A 314 -4.79 1.54 -18.61
N VAL A 315 -5.46 2.08 -19.64
CA VAL A 315 -5.36 1.52 -21.00
C VAL A 315 -4.03 1.90 -21.63
N THR A 316 -3.21 0.89 -21.95
CA THR A 316 -1.89 1.06 -22.57
C THR A 316 -1.93 0.95 -24.09
N GLY A 317 -2.94 0.28 -24.64
CA GLY A 317 -3.18 0.23 -26.09
C GLY A 317 -4.33 -0.68 -26.48
N ALA A 318 -4.91 -0.44 -27.66
CA ALA A 318 -5.97 -1.25 -28.23
C ALA A 318 -5.58 -1.77 -29.61
N THR A 319 -5.71 -3.07 -29.83
CA THR A 319 -5.34 -3.74 -31.09
C THR A 319 -6.53 -4.49 -31.67
N GLN A 320 -6.86 -4.22 -32.93
CA GLN A 320 -7.84 -5.01 -33.65
C GLN A 320 -7.26 -6.39 -34.00
N LEU A 321 -7.96 -7.46 -33.63
CA LEU A 321 -7.44 -8.81 -33.78
C LEU A 321 -7.65 -9.37 -35.20
N LYS A 322 -6.67 -10.12 -35.71
CA LYS A 322 -6.81 -10.88 -36.97
C LYS A 322 -7.80 -12.04 -36.80
N SER A 323 -8.47 -12.43 -37.89
CA SER A 323 -9.51 -13.46 -37.88
C SER A 323 -9.05 -14.82 -37.32
N SER A 324 -7.79 -15.19 -37.52
CA SER A 324 -7.20 -16.43 -36.97
C SER A 324 -7.12 -16.40 -35.43
N ILE A 325 -6.69 -15.27 -34.86
CA ILE A 325 -6.58 -15.08 -33.40
C ILE A 325 -7.99 -15.04 -32.79
N GLN A 326 -8.93 -14.35 -33.44
CA GLN A 326 -10.31 -14.31 -32.98
C GLN A 326 -10.96 -15.70 -32.94
N LYS A 327 -10.66 -16.56 -33.93
CA LYS A 327 -11.12 -17.96 -33.93
C LYS A 327 -10.53 -18.73 -32.73
N GLY A 328 -9.23 -18.54 -32.45
CA GLY A 328 -8.58 -19.15 -31.29
C GLY A 328 -9.20 -18.73 -29.96
N ILE A 329 -9.51 -17.44 -29.79
CA ILE A 329 -10.18 -16.92 -28.58
C ILE A 329 -11.59 -17.51 -28.44
N ARG A 330 -12.39 -17.53 -29.51
CA ARG A 330 -13.74 -18.12 -29.47
C ARG A 330 -13.70 -19.59 -29.05
N ASN A 331 -12.75 -20.36 -29.57
CA ASN A 331 -12.58 -21.77 -29.17
C ASN A 331 -12.24 -21.90 -27.68
N LYS A 332 -11.30 -21.09 -27.17
CA LYS A 332 -10.96 -21.08 -25.74
C LYS A 332 -12.16 -20.72 -24.86
N LEU A 333 -12.99 -19.76 -25.28
CA LEU A 333 -14.21 -19.40 -24.55
C LEU A 333 -15.22 -20.57 -24.51
N ILE A 334 -15.32 -21.36 -25.58
CA ILE A 334 -16.17 -22.56 -25.61
C ILE A 334 -15.59 -23.65 -24.71
N GLU A 335 -14.27 -23.84 -24.69
CA GLU A 335 -13.59 -24.78 -23.79
C GLU A 335 -13.81 -24.41 -22.32
N SER A 336 -13.68 -23.12 -21.96
CA SER A 336 -13.88 -22.64 -20.59
C SER A 336 -15.35 -22.57 -20.18
N TYR A 337 -16.24 -22.23 -21.11
CA TYR A 337 -17.68 -22.01 -20.84
C TYR A 337 -18.55 -22.69 -21.91
N PRO A 338 -18.68 -24.04 -21.91
CA PRO A 338 -19.37 -24.75 -22.99
C PRO A 338 -20.80 -24.26 -23.26
N GLN A 339 -21.51 -23.81 -22.22
CA GLN A 339 -22.88 -23.31 -22.33
C GLN A 339 -23.01 -22.00 -23.13
N ILE A 340 -21.92 -21.29 -23.38
CA ILE A 340 -21.92 -20.02 -24.12
C ILE A 340 -21.97 -20.23 -25.64
N GLU A 341 -21.67 -21.44 -26.13
CA GLU A 341 -21.52 -21.72 -27.57
C GLU A 341 -22.70 -21.24 -28.43
N PRO A 342 -23.99 -21.46 -28.05
CA PRO A 342 -25.13 -21.01 -28.86
C PRO A 342 -25.24 -19.48 -28.96
N TYR A 343 -24.70 -18.75 -27.97
CA TYR A 343 -24.84 -17.30 -27.83
C TYR A 343 -23.58 -16.54 -28.29
N LEU A 344 -22.47 -17.23 -28.52
CA LEU A 344 -21.20 -16.60 -28.87
C LEU A 344 -21.26 -15.85 -30.21
N ALA A 345 -22.14 -16.25 -31.13
CA ALA A 345 -22.38 -15.54 -32.39
C ALA A 345 -23.08 -14.19 -32.19
N GLU A 346 -23.85 -14.04 -31.10
CA GLU A 346 -24.46 -12.78 -30.68
C GLU A 346 -23.44 -11.91 -29.94
N ILE A 347 -22.68 -12.49 -29.00
CA ILE A 347 -21.73 -11.78 -28.14
C ILE A 347 -20.49 -11.31 -28.93
N LEU A 348 -19.91 -12.17 -29.77
CA LEU A 348 -18.74 -11.91 -30.60
C LEU A 348 -18.95 -12.38 -32.05
N PRO A 349 -19.73 -11.64 -32.87
CA PRO A 349 -20.12 -12.03 -34.22
C PRO A 349 -18.94 -12.41 -35.12
N LYS A 350 -19.08 -13.48 -35.92
CA LYS A 350 -17.97 -14.01 -36.75
C LYS A 350 -17.50 -13.06 -37.86
N LYS A 351 -18.40 -12.20 -38.36
CA LYS A 351 -18.12 -11.25 -39.45
C LYS A 351 -17.48 -9.95 -38.95
N GLU A 352 -17.63 -9.66 -37.67
CA GLU A 352 -17.13 -8.43 -37.06
C GLU A 352 -15.81 -8.68 -36.33
N ASN A 353 -14.92 -7.70 -36.37
CA ASN A 353 -13.67 -7.76 -35.63
C ASN A 353 -13.85 -7.20 -34.22
N PHE A 354 -13.36 -7.91 -33.21
CA PHE A 354 -13.29 -7.41 -31.84
C PHE A 354 -11.86 -6.95 -31.47
N LYS A 355 -11.78 -6.00 -30.53
CA LYS A 355 -10.53 -5.37 -30.08
C LYS A 355 -10.00 -6.09 -28.84
N LEU A 356 -8.67 -6.23 -28.78
CA LEU A 356 -7.95 -6.57 -27.56
C LEU A 356 -7.39 -5.28 -26.97
N ILE A 357 -7.85 -4.92 -25.78
CA ILE A 357 -7.40 -3.74 -25.04
C ILE A 357 -6.41 -4.23 -23.98
N LYS A 358 -5.18 -3.74 -24.05
CA LYS A 358 -4.15 -4.00 -23.07
C LYS A 358 -4.19 -2.89 -22.03
N CYS A 359 -4.15 -3.28 -20.77
CA CYS A 359 -4.12 -2.37 -19.64
C CYS A 359 -2.81 -2.53 -18.85
N ARG A 360 -2.60 -1.70 -17.84
CA ARG A 360 -1.56 -1.89 -16.83
C ARG A 360 -1.77 -3.21 -16.07
N ASP A 361 -0.74 -3.62 -15.32
CA ASP A 361 -0.77 -4.81 -14.44
C ASP A 361 -1.12 -6.13 -15.15
N HIS A 362 -0.77 -6.22 -16.43
CA HIS A 362 -1.00 -7.41 -17.27
C HIS A 362 -2.48 -7.79 -17.42
N ILE A 363 -3.37 -6.80 -17.37
CA ILE A 363 -4.80 -6.98 -17.64
C ILE A 363 -5.05 -6.84 -19.15
N GLU A 364 -5.80 -7.80 -19.70
CA GLU A 364 -6.26 -7.78 -21.09
C GLU A 364 -7.79 -7.81 -21.12
N LEU A 365 -8.41 -6.96 -21.93
CA LEU A 365 -9.87 -6.89 -22.11
C LEU A 365 -10.24 -7.20 -23.56
N ILE A 366 -11.31 -7.95 -23.76
CA ILE A 366 -11.93 -8.14 -25.07
C ILE A 366 -13.14 -7.21 -25.17
N ALA A 367 -13.07 -6.26 -26.09
CA ALA A 367 -14.20 -5.39 -26.44
C ALA A 367 -14.78 -5.81 -27.79
N ASP A 368 -16.11 -5.92 -27.87
CA ASP A 368 -16.81 -6.23 -29.12
C ASP A 368 -16.70 -5.11 -30.17
N HIS A 369 -17.38 -5.29 -31.30
CA HIS A 369 -17.37 -4.31 -32.41
C HIS A 369 -18.01 -2.96 -32.05
N ASN A 370 -18.83 -2.91 -30.99
CA ASN A 370 -19.41 -1.68 -30.46
C ASN A 370 -18.55 -1.05 -29.35
N GLY A 371 -17.40 -1.65 -29.04
CA GLY A 371 -16.50 -1.19 -27.99
C GLY A 371 -16.96 -1.57 -26.57
N VAL A 372 -17.90 -2.54 -26.44
CA VAL A 372 -18.36 -3.02 -25.13
C VAL A 372 -17.48 -4.16 -24.66
N VAL A 373 -16.94 -4.05 -23.43
CA VAL A 373 -16.08 -5.09 -22.84
C VAL A 373 -16.91 -6.31 -22.44
N GLN A 374 -16.59 -7.45 -23.06
CA GLN A 374 -17.29 -8.72 -22.84
C GLN A 374 -16.52 -9.65 -21.91
N PHE A 375 -15.19 -9.68 -22.02
CA PHE A 375 -14.31 -10.53 -21.22
C PHE A 375 -13.08 -9.77 -20.74
N LEU A 376 -12.55 -10.17 -19.59
CA LEU A 376 -11.28 -9.73 -19.04
C LEU A 376 -10.36 -10.92 -18.82
N LYS A 377 -9.07 -10.69 -18.77
CA LYS A 377 -8.04 -11.69 -18.47
C LYS A 377 -6.94 -11.04 -17.65
N THR A 378 -6.44 -11.79 -16.68
CA THR A 378 -5.33 -11.38 -15.82
C THR A 378 -4.13 -12.28 -16.06
N ARG A 379 -3.04 -12.05 -15.33
CA ARG A 379 -1.86 -12.95 -15.34
C ARG A 379 -2.18 -14.37 -14.84
N ASN A 380 -3.13 -14.48 -13.91
CA ASN A 380 -3.39 -15.72 -13.14
C ASN A 380 -4.73 -16.38 -13.50
N THR A 381 -5.50 -15.77 -14.41
CA THR A 381 -6.79 -16.30 -14.87
C THR A 381 -6.76 -16.46 -16.38
N ASP A 382 -7.58 -17.37 -16.90
CA ASP A 382 -7.94 -17.31 -18.31
C ASP A 382 -9.03 -16.23 -18.53
N TRP A 383 -9.72 -16.26 -19.67
CA TRP A 383 -10.80 -15.32 -19.96
C TRP A 383 -11.96 -15.46 -18.95
N VAL A 384 -12.29 -14.37 -18.29
CA VAL A 384 -13.39 -14.23 -17.32
C VAL A 384 -14.44 -13.30 -17.92
N PRO A 385 -15.75 -13.66 -17.91
CA PRO A 385 -16.79 -12.78 -18.41
C PRO A 385 -16.92 -11.51 -17.54
N THR A 386 -17.41 -10.40 -18.09
CA THR A 386 -17.77 -9.23 -17.28
C THR A 386 -19.08 -9.47 -16.53
N LEU A 387 -19.33 -8.71 -15.45
CA LEU A 387 -20.58 -8.82 -14.70
C LEU A 387 -21.81 -8.53 -15.56
N ARG A 388 -21.70 -7.59 -16.51
CA ARG A 388 -22.81 -7.26 -17.42
C ARG A 388 -23.12 -8.40 -18.37
N LEU A 389 -22.09 -9.08 -18.88
CA LEU A 389 -22.28 -10.28 -19.69
C LEU A 389 -22.91 -11.41 -18.87
N LEU A 390 -22.42 -11.60 -17.64
CA LEU A 390 -22.97 -12.58 -16.71
C LEU A 390 -24.43 -12.29 -16.32
N HIS A 391 -24.83 -11.03 -16.18
CA HIS A 391 -26.23 -10.66 -15.91
C HIS A 391 -27.17 -11.03 -17.07
N LYS A 392 -26.67 -10.98 -18.32
CA LYS A 392 -27.43 -11.42 -19.50
C LYS A 392 -27.48 -12.94 -19.62
N TYR A 393 -26.37 -13.61 -19.31
CA TYR A 393 -26.23 -15.06 -19.43
C TYR A 393 -25.78 -15.68 -18.10
N PRO A 394 -26.63 -15.71 -17.06
CA PRO A 394 -26.23 -16.10 -15.70
C PRO A 394 -25.85 -17.57 -15.57
N PHE A 395 -26.21 -18.41 -16.55
CA PHE A 395 -25.92 -19.84 -16.58
C PHE A 395 -24.46 -20.18 -16.95
N ILE A 396 -23.67 -19.20 -17.42
CA ILE A 396 -22.29 -19.46 -17.88
C ILE A 396 -21.31 -19.73 -16.75
N LEU A 397 -21.62 -19.32 -15.51
CA LEU A 397 -20.81 -19.58 -14.32
C LEU A 397 -21.64 -20.29 -13.24
N PRO A 398 -21.04 -21.20 -12.46
CA PRO A 398 -21.66 -21.71 -11.24
C PRO A 398 -21.77 -20.62 -10.17
N HIS A 399 -22.76 -20.74 -9.28
CA HIS A 399 -23.12 -19.69 -8.32
C HIS A 399 -22.64 -20.02 -6.91
N GLN A 400 -22.17 -18.99 -6.20
CA GLN A 400 -21.85 -19.02 -4.78
C GLN A 400 -22.59 -17.85 -4.11
N GLN A 401 -23.51 -18.14 -3.20
CA GLN A 401 -24.31 -17.12 -2.51
C GLN A 401 -23.69 -16.76 -1.17
N VAL A 402 -23.47 -15.46 -0.95
CA VAL A 402 -23.03 -14.91 0.33
C VAL A 402 -24.22 -14.40 1.14
N ASP A 403 -24.06 -14.38 2.47
CA ASP A 403 -25.05 -13.78 3.37
C ASP A 403 -25.12 -12.24 3.25
N LYS A 404 -26.17 -11.68 3.87
CA LYS A 404 -26.42 -10.23 3.92
C LYS A 404 -25.27 -9.40 4.52
N GLY A 405 -24.55 -9.94 5.50
CA GLY A 405 -23.45 -9.25 6.16
C GLY A 405 -22.26 -9.05 5.23
N ALA A 406 -21.99 -10.01 4.36
CA ALA A 406 -20.90 -9.97 3.40
C ALA A 406 -21.14 -8.98 2.25
N ILE A 407 -22.39 -8.71 1.86
CA ILE A 407 -22.73 -7.93 0.64
C ILE A 407 -21.98 -6.59 0.57
N LYS A 408 -22.01 -5.80 1.65
CA LYS A 408 -21.34 -4.49 1.69
C LYS A 408 -19.83 -4.61 1.44
N PHE A 409 -19.20 -5.66 1.94
CA PHE A 409 -17.75 -5.85 1.81
C PHE A 409 -17.37 -6.33 0.41
N VAL A 410 -18.17 -7.21 -0.19
CA VAL A 410 -17.95 -7.69 -1.56
C VAL A 410 -18.16 -6.55 -2.57
N LEU A 411 -19.17 -5.71 -2.38
CA LEU A 411 -19.38 -4.48 -3.18
C LEU A 411 -18.29 -3.42 -3.00
N ASN A 412 -17.40 -3.61 -2.02
CA ASN A 412 -16.21 -2.78 -1.85
C ASN A 412 -14.94 -3.48 -2.36
N GLY A 413 -15.04 -4.66 -2.97
CA GLY A 413 -13.91 -5.42 -3.53
C GLY A 413 -13.18 -6.32 -2.54
N SER A 414 -13.78 -6.68 -1.41
CA SER A 414 -13.17 -7.64 -0.47
C SER A 414 -13.32 -9.08 -1.00
N SER A 415 -12.34 -9.94 -0.72
CA SER A 415 -12.47 -11.39 -0.91
C SER A 415 -13.55 -11.98 0.00
N ILE A 416 -14.07 -13.14 -0.38
CA ILE A 416 -15.17 -13.81 0.32
C ILE A 416 -14.58 -14.83 1.29
N MET A 417 -14.85 -14.63 2.57
CA MET A 417 -14.40 -15.52 3.65
C MET A 417 -15.30 -16.75 3.75
N CYS A 418 -14.73 -17.90 4.12
CA CYS A 418 -15.46 -19.17 4.26
C CYS A 418 -16.73 -19.04 5.13
N PRO A 419 -16.71 -18.35 6.30
CA PRO A 419 -17.92 -18.17 7.12
C PRO A 419 -19.08 -17.46 6.40
N GLY A 420 -18.78 -16.59 5.42
CA GLY A 420 -19.80 -15.88 4.65
C GLY A 420 -20.56 -16.76 3.64
N LEU A 421 -20.04 -17.96 3.37
CA LEU A 421 -20.62 -18.95 2.46
C LEU A 421 -21.29 -20.12 3.19
N THR A 422 -20.89 -20.38 4.43
CA THR A 422 -21.40 -21.48 5.28
C THR A 422 -22.45 -21.02 6.30
N SER A 423 -22.72 -19.71 6.40
CA SER A 423 -23.75 -19.15 7.26
C SER A 423 -25.17 -19.52 6.79
N PRO A 424 -26.23 -19.33 7.60
CA PRO A 424 -27.60 -19.69 7.21
C PRO A 424 -28.11 -19.00 5.93
N GLY A 425 -27.55 -17.84 5.58
CA GLY A 425 -27.84 -17.10 4.35
C GLY A 425 -26.91 -17.44 3.18
N GLY A 426 -25.82 -18.16 3.43
CA GLY A 426 -24.90 -18.65 2.42
C GLY A 426 -25.44 -19.89 1.71
N LYS A 427 -25.16 -20.02 0.41
CA LYS A 427 -25.48 -21.24 -0.36
C LYS A 427 -24.34 -21.52 -1.31
N MET A 428 -23.82 -22.74 -1.27
CA MET A 428 -22.73 -23.14 -2.14
C MET A 428 -23.12 -24.19 -3.16
N THR A 429 -22.57 -24.06 -4.36
CA THR A 429 -22.61 -25.14 -5.35
C THR A 429 -21.57 -26.19 -4.97
N PRO A 430 -21.93 -27.47 -4.75
CA PRO A 430 -20.98 -28.52 -4.37
C PRO A 430 -20.10 -28.95 -5.54
N GLY A 431 -18.95 -29.57 -5.26
CA GLY A 431 -18.07 -30.16 -6.26
C GLY A 431 -17.25 -29.18 -7.10
N LEU A 432 -17.14 -27.91 -6.68
CA LEU A 432 -16.27 -26.96 -7.38
C LEU A 432 -14.84 -27.06 -6.85
N ALA A 433 -13.89 -27.21 -7.77
CA ALA A 433 -12.47 -27.22 -7.44
C ALA A 433 -11.94 -25.80 -7.18
N ALA A 434 -10.78 -25.71 -6.53
CA ALA A 434 -9.99 -24.48 -6.48
C ALA A 434 -9.70 -23.98 -7.91
N ASP A 435 -9.46 -22.67 -8.04
CA ASP A 435 -9.27 -21.92 -9.28
C ASP A 435 -10.48 -21.82 -10.21
N THR A 436 -11.61 -22.47 -9.88
CA THR A 436 -12.88 -22.34 -10.63
C THR A 436 -13.40 -20.90 -10.56
N ILE A 437 -13.81 -20.34 -11.70
CA ILE A 437 -14.46 -19.03 -11.78
C ILE A 437 -15.94 -19.16 -11.42
N VAL A 438 -16.42 -18.31 -10.51
CA VAL A 438 -17.76 -18.38 -9.96
C VAL A 438 -18.47 -17.03 -9.97
N ALA A 439 -19.80 -17.06 -10.06
CA ALA A 439 -20.66 -15.91 -9.84
C ALA A 439 -20.98 -15.77 -8.35
N ILE A 440 -20.75 -14.58 -7.79
CA ILE A 440 -21.09 -14.28 -6.39
C ILE A 440 -22.49 -13.68 -6.33
N MET A 441 -23.41 -14.42 -5.73
CA MET A 441 -24.81 -14.04 -5.55
C MET A 441 -25.03 -13.49 -4.13
N ALA A 442 -26.03 -12.63 -3.96
CA ALA A 442 -26.45 -12.15 -2.64
C ALA A 442 -27.77 -12.78 -2.24
N GLU A 443 -27.91 -13.08 -0.95
CA GLU A 443 -29.20 -13.47 -0.38
C GLU A 443 -30.30 -12.44 -0.74
N GLY A 444 -31.33 -12.91 -1.45
CA GLY A 444 -32.47 -12.07 -1.87
C GLY A 444 -32.22 -11.17 -3.09
N LYS A 445 -31.14 -11.39 -3.85
CA LYS A 445 -30.87 -10.67 -5.10
C LYS A 445 -30.82 -11.63 -6.29
N GLN A 446 -31.34 -11.17 -7.44
CA GLN A 446 -31.42 -11.96 -8.68
C GLN A 446 -30.11 -11.92 -9.49
N HIS A 447 -29.36 -10.83 -9.39
CA HIS A 447 -28.14 -10.62 -10.17
C HIS A 447 -26.90 -10.86 -9.33
N ALA A 448 -25.84 -11.37 -9.97
CA ALA A 448 -24.52 -11.50 -9.37
C ALA A 448 -23.97 -10.12 -8.97
N LEU A 449 -23.39 -10.03 -7.79
CA LEU A 449 -22.77 -8.80 -7.30
C LEU A 449 -21.27 -8.75 -7.52
N ALA A 450 -20.65 -9.91 -7.73
CA ALA A 450 -19.24 -10.05 -8.09
C ALA A 450 -18.98 -11.33 -8.89
N ILE A 451 -17.79 -11.40 -9.47
CA ILE A 451 -17.19 -12.59 -10.06
C ILE A 451 -15.94 -12.88 -9.25
N GLY A 452 -15.77 -14.14 -8.86
CA GLY A 452 -14.64 -14.56 -8.06
C GLY A 452 -13.97 -15.82 -8.59
N GLN A 453 -12.78 -16.09 -8.04
CA GLN A 453 -12.04 -17.33 -8.27
C GLN A 453 -11.94 -18.11 -6.96
N MET A 454 -12.36 -19.38 -6.97
CA MET A 454 -12.29 -20.25 -5.81
C MET A 454 -10.83 -20.40 -5.36
N LYS A 455 -10.55 -20.22 -4.07
CA LYS A 455 -9.24 -20.51 -3.46
C LYS A 455 -9.18 -21.86 -2.77
N MET A 456 -10.34 -22.33 -2.35
CA MET A 456 -10.55 -23.62 -1.72
C MET A 456 -11.63 -24.36 -2.51
N SER A 457 -11.65 -25.70 -2.46
CA SER A 457 -12.79 -26.43 -3.01
C SER A 457 -14.07 -26.14 -2.22
N SER A 458 -15.24 -26.37 -2.81
CA SER A 458 -16.52 -26.22 -2.08
C SER A 458 -16.53 -27.08 -0.81
N GLU A 459 -15.93 -28.27 -0.85
CA GLU A 459 -15.82 -29.19 0.27
C GLU A 459 -14.88 -28.68 1.36
N ASP A 460 -13.74 -28.08 0.97
CA ASP A 460 -12.80 -27.48 1.92
C ASP A 460 -13.38 -26.23 2.58
N ILE A 461 -14.10 -25.39 1.84
CA ILE A 461 -14.79 -24.22 2.41
C ILE A 461 -15.80 -24.68 3.47
N GLN A 462 -16.57 -25.72 3.17
CA GLN A 462 -17.59 -26.26 4.07
C GLN A 462 -16.98 -26.90 5.33
N SER A 463 -15.86 -27.61 5.19
CA SER A 463 -15.23 -28.37 6.29
C SER A 463 -14.30 -27.53 7.16
N VAL A 464 -13.46 -26.69 6.56
CA VAL A 464 -12.49 -25.85 7.28
C VAL A 464 -13.16 -24.64 7.89
N ASN A 465 -14.12 -24.03 7.17
CA ASN A 465 -14.89 -22.87 7.57
C ASN A 465 -14.06 -21.69 8.12
N LYS A 466 -12.83 -21.52 7.62
CA LYS A 466 -11.90 -20.45 8.03
C LYS A 466 -11.06 -20.02 6.83
N GLY A 467 -10.67 -18.74 6.80
CA GLY A 467 -9.84 -18.18 5.73
C GLY A 467 -10.63 -17.68 4.53
N VAL A 468 -9.90 -17.35 3.46
CA VAL A 468 -10.46 -16.87 2.20
C VAL A 468 -10.91 -18.05 1.36
N GLY A 469 -12.21 -18.13 1.09
CA GLY A 469 -12.78 -19.18 0.24
C GLY A 469 -12.73 -18.80 -1.24
N ILE A 470 -12.95 -17.52 -1.56
CA ILE A 470 -13.04 -17.02 -2.94
C ILE A 470 -12.41 -15.64 -3.04
N ASP A 471 -11.50 -15.45 -4.00
CA ASP A 471 -10.96 -14.13 -4.33
C ASP A 471 -11.91 -13.35 -5.23
N ASN A 472 -12.08 -12.06 -4.95
CA ASN A 472 -12.95 -11.18 -5.71
C ASN A 472 -12.20 -10.58 -6.90
N LEU A 473 -12.62 -10.92 -8.13
CA LEU A 473 -11.97 -10.47 -9.35
C LEU A 473 -12.60 -9.19 -9.90
N HIS A 474 -13.93 -9.12 -9.92
CA HIS A 474 -14.69 -8.03 -10.53
C HIS A 474 -16.04 -7.90 -9.82
N TYR A 475 -16.43 -6.69 -9.40
CA TYR A 475 -17.63 -6.47 -8.61
C TYR A 475 -18.46 -5.28 -9.10
N LEU A 476 -19.74 -5.27 -8.73
CA LEU A 476 -20.64 -4.15 -9.04
C LEU A 476 -20.08 -2.86 -8.44
N THR A 477 -20.10 -1.78 -9.22
CA THR A 477 -19.56 -0.44 -8.87
C THR A 477 -18.06 -0.26 -8.96
N ASP A 478 -17.29 -1.30 -9.33
CA ASP A 478 -15.86 -1.11 -9.63
C ASP A 478 -15.63 -0.29 -10.92
N GLY A 479 -14.37 0.05 -11.19
CA GLY A 479 -13.98 0.86 -12.35
C GLY A 479 -14.36 0.21 -13.68
N LEU A 480 -14.24 -1.12 -13.81
CA LEU A 480 -14.62 -1.84 -15.02
C LEU A 480 -16.15 -1.84 -15.22
N TRP A 481 -16.93 -1.96 -14.14
CA TRP A 481 -18.40 -1.87 -14.19
C TRP A 481 -18.86 -0.49 -14.67
N ARG A 482 -18.19 0.57 -14.21
CA ARG A 482 -18.45 1.98 -14.58
C ARG A 482 -18.02 2.32 -16.01
N LEU A 483 -16.96 1.67 -16.50
CA LEU A 483 -16.44 1.86 -17.86
C LEU A 483 -17.47 1.48 -18.94
N ALA A 484 -18.22 0.40 -18.72
CA ALA A 484 -19.08 -0.23 -19.72
C ALA A 484 -20.38 0.54 -20.07
N GLU A 485 -20.51 1.81 -19.67
CA GLU A 485 -21.52 2.75 -20.18
C GLU A 485 -21.00 3.61 -21.35
N LYS A 486 -19.72 3.52 -21.70
CA LYS A 486 -19.11 4.24 -22.83
C LYS A 486 -18.45 3.27 -23.81
N SER A 487 -18.57 3.55 -25.10
CA SER A 487 -17.86 2.81 -26.16
C SER A 487 -16.37 3.15 -26.08
N LEU A 488 -15.53 2.13 -25.87
CA LEU A 488 -14.07 2.26 -25.94
C LEU A 488 -13.65 2.27 -27.42
N ASN A 489 -13.59 3.47 -27.99
CA ASN A 489 -13.22 3.65 -29.39
C ASN A 489 -11.73 3.87 -29.61
#